data_AF-A0A921NI54-F1
#
_entry.id   AF-A0A921NI54-F1
#
_cell.length_a   1.000
_cell.length_b   1.000
_cell.length_c   1.000
_cell.angle_alpha   90.00
_cell.angle_beta   90.00
_cell.angle_gamma   90.00
#
_symmetry.space_group_name_H-M   'P 1'
#
loop_
_entity.id
_entity.type
_entity.pdbx_description
1 polymer ?
#
loop_
_entity_poly.entity_id
_entity_poly.type
_entity_poly.pdbx_seq_one_letter_code
_entity_poly.pdbx_strand_id
1 'polypeptide(L)'
;MQRFVEEKMAKVAPVPCDFMLGDTVTVTNGYGLEIKGKTILGFVREIDEFRPGAIIFLDWDCYWFPVAPEKLKLESRDVAL
;
A
#
# COMPACT_ATOMS: atom_id res chain seq x y z
N MET A 1 -2.94 -5.26 13.41
CA MET A 1 -2.50 -5.45 12.01
C MET A 1 -3.17 -6.67 11.36
N GLN A 2 -2.86 -7.91 11.76
CA GLN A 2 -3.31 -9.13 11.05
C GLN A 2 -4.83 -9.21 10.81
N ARG A 3 -5.65 -8.96 11.84
CA ARG A 3 -7.12 -8.91 11.71
C ARG A 3 -7.62 -7.83 10.74
N PHE A 4 -6.96 -6.66 10.72
CA PHE A 4 -7.32 -5.58 9.79
C PHE A 4 -6.98 -5.97 8.34
N VAL A 5 -5.84 -6.62 8.11
CA VAL A 5 -5.43 -7.13 6.79
C VAL A 5 -6.47 -8.13 6.27
N GLU A 6 -6.87 -9.09 7.08
CA GLU A 6 -7.83 -10.13 6.68
C GLU A 6 -9.23 -9.58 6.41
N GLU A 7 -9.74 -8.67 7.26
CA GLU A 7 -11.11 -8.20 7.17
C GLU A 7 -11.32 -7.02 6.21
N LYS A 8 -10.30 -6.17 6.00
CA LYS A 8 -10.49 -4.87 5.33
C LYS A 8 -9.73 -4.71 4.01
N MET A 9 -8.74 -5.56 3.73
CA MET A 9 -7.95 -5.44 2.51
C MET A 9 -8.41 -6.40 1.41
N ALA A 10 -8.07 -6.06 0.17
CA ALA A 10 -8.08 -6.90 -1.01
C ALA A 10 -6.64 -7.27 -1.39
N LYS A 11 -6.45 -8.43 -2.04
CA LYS A 11 -5.14 -8.87 -2.53
C LYS A 11 -4.73 -8.23 -3.86
N VAL A 12 -5.70 -7.67 -4.59
CA VAL A 12 -5.53 -7.06 -5.91
C VAL A 12 -6.08 -5.64 -5.84
N ALA A 13 -5.39 -4.71 -6.50
CA ALA A 13 -5.83 -3.33 -6.57
C ALA A 13 -7.19 -3.21 -7.29
N PRO A 14 -8.10 -2.33 -6.81
CA PRO A 14 -9.40 -2.11 -7.46
C PRO A 14 -9.27 -1.39 -8.80
N VAL A 15 -8.11 -0.77 -9.06
CA VAL A 15 -7.74 -0.10 -10.31
C VAL A 15 -6.32 -0.51 -10.71
N PRO A 16 -5.98 -0.48 -12.00
CA PRO A 16 -4.62 -0.77 -12.45
C PRO A 16 -3.58 0.10 -11.75
N CYS A 17 -2.52 -0.53 -11.22
CA CYS A 17 -1.32 0.14 -10.73
C CYS A 17 -0.12 -0.80 -10.84
N ASP A 18 1.09 -0.25 -10.71
CA ASP A 18 2.33 -1.01 -10.92
C ASP A 18 2.76 -1.86 -9.72
N PHE A 19 2.01 -1.81 -8.62
CA PHE A 19 2.33 -2.43 -7.34
C PHE A 19 1.52 -3.70 -7.09
N MET A 20 2.13 -4.63 -6.36
CA MET A 20 1.50 -5.89 -5.93
C MET A 20 1.65 -6.15 -4.44
N LEU A 21 0.81 -7.03 -3.92
CA LEU A 21 0.90 -7.52 -2.56
C LEU A 21 2.30 -8.07 -2.28
N GLY A 22 2.93 -7.64 -1.19
CA GLY A 22 4.26 -8.08 -0.78
C GLY A 22 5.44 -7.30 -1.38
N ASP A 23 5.21 -6.37 -2.31
CA ASP A 23 6.28 -5.48 -2.77
C ASP A 23 6.90 -4.72 -1.59
N THR A 24 8.23 -4.57 -1.60
CA THR A 24 8.93 -3.66 -0.72
C THR A 24 9.07 -2.31 -1.39
N VAL A 25 8.70 -1.23 -0.70
CA VAL A 25 8.62 0.13 -1.24
C VAL A 25 9.21 1.17 -0.27
N THR A 26 9.70 2.27 -0.84
CA THR A 26 9.87 3.53 -0.14
C THR A 26 8.57 4.32 -0.24
N VAL A 27 8.08 4.86 0.87
CA VAL A 27 6.90 5.76 0.91
C VAL A 27 7.30 7.18 1.30
N THR A 28 6.78 8.18 0.59
CA THR A 28 6.85 9.58 1.01
C THR A 28 5.63 9.92 1.86
N ASN A 29 5.83 10.23 3.14
CA ASN A 29 4.74 10.53 4.06
C ASN A 29 4.17 11.95 3.87
N GLY A 30 3.14 12.31 4.65
CA GLY A 30 2.49 13.62 4.59
C GLY A 30 3.40 14.82 4.94
N TYR A 31 4.57 14.57 5.55
CA TYR A 31 5.58 15.58 5.87
C TYR A 31 6.69 15.67 4.81
N GLY A 32 6.59 14.91 3.72
CA GLY A 32 7.62 14.87 2.66
C GLY A 32 8.83 14.01 3.01
N LEU A 33 8.79 13.23 4.10
CA LEU A 33 9.88 12.34 4.49
C LEU A 33 9.75 10.99 3.78
N GLU A 34 10.87 10.49 3.24
CA GLU A 34 10.96 9.14 2.68
C GLU A 34 11.22 8.11 3.78
N ILE A 35 10.38 7.07 3.82
CA ILE A 35 10.50 5.95 4.74
C ILE A 35 10.65 4.68 3.91
N LYS A 36 11.82 4.04 4.02
CA LYS A 36 12.20 2.87 3.23
C LYS A 36 11.71 1.55 3.83
N GLY A 37 11.76 0.49 3.02
CA GLY A 37 11.57 -0.89 3.48
C GLY A 37 10.16 -1.20 3.97
N LYS A 38 9.13 -0.62 3.35
CA LYS A 38 7.73 -0.89 3.69
C LYS A 38 7.16 -1.96 2.79
N THR A 39 6.40 -2.88 3.37
CA THR A 39 5.74 -3.96 2.66
C THR A 39 4.32 -3.56 2.32
N ILE A 40 3.91 -3.79 1.08
CA ILE A 40 2.50 -3.68 0.69
C ILE A 40 1.71 -4.82 1.33
N LEU A 41 0.78 -4.46 2.21
CA LEU A 41 -0.12 -5.39 2.91
C LEU A 41 -1.36 -5.77 2.09
N GLY A 42 -1.71 -4.95 1.12
CA GLY A 42 -2.88 -5.13 0.28
C GLY A 42 -3.48 -3.81 -0.17
N PHE A 43 -4.70 -3.89 -0.69
CA PHE A 43 -5.38 -2.77 -1.34
C PHE A 43 -6.75 -2.52 -0.71
N VAL A 44 -7.31 -1.34 -0.94
CA VAL A 44 -8.71 -1.05 -0.57
C VAL A 44 -9.65 -1.95 -1.38
N ARG A 45 -10.74 -2.42 -0.74
CA ARG A 45 -11.79 -3.20 -1.42
C ARG A 45 -12.65 -2.33 -2.32
N GLU A 46 -12.93 -1.12 -1.86
CA GLU A 46 -13.74 -0.11 -2.54
C GLU A 46 -13.00 1.23 -2.45
N ILE A 47 -13.19 2.08 -3.46
CA ILE A 47 -12.54 3.40 -3.51
C ILE A 47 -13.28 4.35 -2.57
N ASP A 48 -12.54 5.01 -1.68
CA ASP A 48 -13.06 6.07 -0.82
C ASP A 48 -13.24 7.37 -1.64
N GLU A 49 -14.48 7.88 -1.71
CA GLU A 49 -14.82 9.10 -2.44
C GLU A 49 -14.05 10.33 -1.95
N PHE A 50 -13.67 10.38 -0.67
CA PHE A 50 -12.91 11.49 -0.11
C PHE A 50 -11.41 11.41 -0.43
N ARG A 51 -10.90 10.21 -0.74
CA ARG A 51 -9.48 9.96 -1.01
C ARG A 51 -9.31 8.94 -2.16
N PRO A 52 -9.79 9.25 -3.37
CA PRO A 52 -9.94 8.25 -4.43
C PRO A 52 -8.63 7.63 -4.92
N GLY A 53 -7.50 8.33 -4.74
CA GLY A 53 -6.17 7.82 -5.09
C GLY A 53 -5.52 6.94 -4.02
N ALA A 54 -6.01 6.97 -2.77
CA ALA A 54 -5.38 6.29 -1.65
C ALA A 54 -5.85 4.83 -1.56
N ILE A 55 -5.15 3.93 -2.26
CA ILE A 55 -5.61 2.55 -2.48
C ILE A 55 -4.70 1.47 -1.89
N ILE A 56 -3.51 1.81 -1.37
CA ILE A 56 -2.48 0.83 -0.95
C ILE A 56 -2.26 0.90 0.57
N PHE A 57 -2.28 -0.24 1.26
CA PHE A 57 -1.94 -0.35 2.68
C PHE A 57 -0.49 -0.83 2.87
N LEU A 58 0.20 -0.27 3.86
CA LEU A 58 1.60 -0.58 4.19
C LEU A 58 1.75 -1.07 5.64
N ASP A 59 2.81 -1.83 5.90
CA ASP A 59 3.22 -2.34 7.22
C ASP A 59 3.91 -1.30 8.12
N TRP A 60 3.41 -0.07 8.13
CA TRP A 60 3.94 1.03 8.94
C TRP A 60 2.98 1.48 10.06
N ASP A 61 3.37 2.51 10.79
CA ASP A 61 2.67 2.98 12.00
C ASP A 61 1.19 3.32 11.78
N CYS A 62 0.80 3.68 10.55
CA CYS A 62 -0.59 3.93 10.16
C CYS A 62 -1.07 2.93 9.08
N TYR A 63 -0.92 1.63 9.34
CA TYR A 63 -1.35 0.54 8.46
C TYR A 63 -2.84 0.55 8.08
N TRP A 64 -3.68 1.27 8.84
CA TRP A 64 -5.11 1.45 8.56
C TRP A 64 -5.42 2.61 7.61
N PHE A 65 -4.40 3.38 7.21
CA PHE A 65 -4.55 4.58 6.40
C PHE A 65 -3.87 4.38 5.05
N PRO A 66 -4.63 4.17 3.97
CA PRO A 66 -4.03 3.85 2.69
C PRO A 66 -3.33 5.08 2.10
N VAL A 67 -2.39 4.79 1.21
CA VAL A 67 -1.58 5.77 0.48
C VAL A 67 -1.79 5.64 -1.01
N ALA A 68 -1.49 6.72 -1.73
CA ALA A 68 -1.58 6.75 -3.18
C ALA A 68 -0.34 6.13 -3.82
N PRO A 69 -0.47 5.40 -4.95
CA PRO A 69 0.67 4.81 -5.66
C PRO A 69 1.78 5.82 -5.99
N GLU A 70 1.42 7.05 -6.33
CA GLU A 70 2.36 8.15 -6.62
C GLU A 70 3.26 8.56 -5.44
N LYS A 71 2.94 8.12 -4.22
CA LYS A 71 3.78 8.33 -3.02
C LYS A 71 4.78 7.20 -2.80
N LEU A 72 4.77 6.19 -3.66
CA LEU A 72 5.57 4.98 -3.51
C LEU A 72 6.66 4.90 -4.58
N LYS A 73 7.79 4.32 -4.19
CA LYS A 73 8.85 3.88 -5.10
C LYS A 73 9.12 2.42 -4.82
N LEU A 74 9.12 1.58 -5.85
CA LEU A 74 9.45 0.17 -5.71
C LEU A 74 10.93 0.02 -5.31
N GLU A 75 11.19 -0.76 -4.27
CA GLU A 75 12.55 -1.15 -3.85
C GLU A 75 12.88 -2.55 -4.34
N SER A 76 12.00 -3.52 -4.05
CA SER A 76 12.16 -4.90 -4.49
C SER A 76 10.81 -5.60 -4.62
N ARG A 77 10.81 -6.64 -5.45
CA ARG A 77 9.70 -7.56 -5.65
C ARG A 77 10.26 -8.96 -5.61
N ASP A 78 9.85 -9.74 -4.63
CA ASP A 78 10.23 -11.14 -4.55
C ASP A 78 9.41 -11.92 -5.59
N VAL A 79 9.98 -12.03 -6.79
CA VAL A 79 9.48 -12.95 -7.80
C VAL A 79 9.91 -14.33 -7.34
N ALA A 80 9.03 -15.06 -6.65
CA ALA A 80 9.22 -16.49 -6.47
C ALA A 80 9.31 -17.12 -7.88
N LEU A 81 10.51 -17.59 -8.24
CA LEU A 81 10.77 -18.39 -9.44
C LEU A 81 10.06 -19.75 -9.34
#